data_AF-A0A0Q9P382-F1
#
_entry.id   AF-A0A0Q9P382-F1
#
_cell.length_a   1.000
_cell.length_b   1.000
_cell.length_c   1.000
_cell.angle_alpha   90.00
_cell.angle_beta   90.00
_cell.angle_gamma   90.00
#
_symmetry.space_group_name_H-M   'P 1'
#
loop_
_entity.id
_entity.type
_entity.pdbx_description
1 polymer ?
#
loop_
_entity_poly.entity_id
_entity_poly.type
_entity_poly.pdbx_seq_one_letter_code
_entity_poly.pdbx_strand_id
1 'polypeptide(L)'
;MALCFIENGVASRDWRAASHATPEALLNSFVAVVPEYAWTAVGSRCVLHPRQDIWRASLSGKAFQGPRLQTARAYVEFLRGTAAEMADLAPPLLKGDPAAALYTATVSIRENCSALQGLVDLLGPDPSMVFTVERQDADRRVLFFERVDAGEKHHERE
;
A
#
# COMPACT_ATOMS: atom_id res chain seq x y z
N MET A 1 -4.85 -12.17 -6.14
CA MET A 1 -5.06 -10.75 -6.48
C MET A 1 -4.97 -9.96 -5.20
N ALA A 2 -4.03 -9.02 -5.12
CA ALA A 2 -3.71 -8.31 -3.90
C ALA A 2 -4.23 -6.87 -3.96
N LEU A 3 -5.15 -6.51 -3.06
CA LEU A 3 -5.60 -5.13 -2.84
C LEU A 3 -4.63 -4.45 -1.87
N CYS A 4 -4.17 -3.25 -2.22
CA CYS A 4 -3.35 -2.41 -1.33
C CYS A 4 -4.18 -1.19 -0.90
N PHE A 5 -4.13 -0.85 0.38
CA PHE A 5 -5.10 0.06 1.00
C PHE A 5 -4.39 1.19 1.77
N ILE A 6 -4.68 2.44 1.45
CA ILE A 6 -4.24 3.58 2.26
C ILE A 6 -5.47 4.10 3.01
N GLU A 7 -5.55 3.90 4.33
CA GLU A 7 -6.63 4.42 5.15
C GLU A 7 -6.37 5.89 5.51
N ASN A 8 -7.25 6.77 5.07
CA ASN A 8 -7.43 8.09 5.68
C ASN A 8 -8.62 7.97 6.64
N GLY A 9 -8.38 8.12 7.95
CA GLY A 9 -9.25 7.71 9.06
C GLY A 9 -10.66 8.34 9.16
N VAL A 10 -11.45 8.27 8.10
CA VAL A 10 -12.83 8.77 7.98
C VAL A 10 -13.76 7.73 7.33
N ALA A 11 -13.26 6.58 6.86
CA ALA A 11 -14.11 5.60 6.20
C ALA A 11 -14.84 4.70 7.24
N SER A 12 -16.17 4.87 7.32
CA SER A 12 -17.06 3.97 8.06
C SER A 12 -16.95 2.54 7.51
N ARG A 13 -16.90 1.54 8.41
CA ARG A 13 -16.63 0.12 8.13
C ARG A 13 -17.80 -0.66 7.50
N ASP A 14 -18.80 0.00 6.92
CA ASP A 14 -20.03 -0.64 6.45
C ASP A 14 -20.06 -0.93 4.93
N TRP A 15 -18.98 -1.49 4.37
CA TRP A 15 -19.02 -2.00 2.99
C TRP A 15 -19.48 -3.47 3.02
N ARG A 16 -20.78 -3.70 2.87
CA ARG A 16 -21.30 -5.05 2.60
C ARG A 16 -20.80 -5.48 1.23
N ALA A 17 -20.07 -6.60 1.19
CA ALA A 17 -19.58 -7.23 -0.03
C ALA A 17 -20.73 -7.52 -1.00
N ALA A 18 -20.94 -6.64 -1.98
CA ALA A 18 -21.73 -6.95 -3.15
C ALA A 18 -20.94 -7.93 -4.04
N SER A 19 -21.67 -8.78 -4.76
CA SER A 19 -21.16 -9.78 -5.70
C SER A 19 -20.51 -9.10 -6.91
N HIS A 20 -19.31 -8.57 -6.73
CA HIS A 20 -18.53 -7.93 -7.78
C HIS A 20 -17.70 -8.98 -8.54
N ALA A 21 -17.85 -9.01 -9.86
CA ALA A 21 -17.17 -9.98 -10.73
C ALA A 21 -15.67 -9.73 -10.86
N THR A 22 -15.19 -8.51 -10.57
CA THR A 22 -13.76 -8.12 -10.61
C THR A 22 -13.41 -7.17 -9.46
N PRO A 23 -12.14 -7.07 -9.02
CA PRO A 23 -11.69 -6.08 -8.04
C PRO A 23 -11.99 -4.64 -8.46
N GLU A 24 -11.85 -4.31 -9.74
CA GLU A 24 -12.11 -2.96 -10.24
C GLU A 24 -13.59 -2.61 -10.07
N ALA A 25 -14.49 -3.57 -10.29
CA ALA A 25 -15.92 -3.37 -10.06
C ALA A 25 -16.23 -3.13 -8.57
N LEU A 26 -15.56 -3.83 -7.65
CA LEU A 26 -15.65 -3.58 -6.22
C LEU A 26 -15.07 -2.21 -5.83
N LEU A 27 -13.93 -1.84 -6.37
CA LEU A 27 -13.31 -0.55 -6.08
C LEU A 27 -14.13 0.61 -6.66
N ASN A 28 -14.73 0.43 -7.84
CA ASN A 28 -15.64 1.39 -8.44
C ASN A 28 -16.89 1.61 -7.58
N SER A 29 -17.48 0.54 -7.04
CA SER A 29 -18.64 0.67 -6.13
C SER A 29 -18.25 1.35 -4.82
N PHE A 30 -17.07 1.05 -4.28
CA PHE A 30 -16.55 1.69 -3.08
C PHE A 30 -16.36 3.20 -3.26
N VAL A 31 -15.62 3.63 -4.29
CA VAL A 31 -15.35 5.07 -4.51
C VAL A 31 -16.57 5.87 -4.94
N ALA A 32 -17.63 5.20 -5.41
CA ALA A 32 -18.92 5.82 -5.67
C ALA A 32 -19.66 6.20 -4.38
N VAL A 33 -19.43 5.45 -3.29
CA VAL A 33 -20.05 5.70 -1.97
C VAL A 33 -19.14 6.54 -1.07
N VAL A 34 -17.83 6.44 -1.25
CA VAL A 34 -16.82 7.15 -0.44
C VAL A 34 -15.97 8.04 -1.34
N PRO A 35 -16.48 9.23 -1.73
CA PRO A 35 -15.86 10.07 -2.75
C PRO A 35 -14.53 10.69 -2.32
N GLU A 36 -14.14 10.60 -1.04
CA GLU A 36 -12.82 11.03 -0.55
C GLU A 36 -11.68 10.15 -1.07
N TYR A 37 -12.02 8.98 -1.62
CA TYR A 37 -11.09 8.00 -2.17
C TYR A 37 -11.16 7.93 -3.70
N ALA A 38 -10.05 7.46 -4.25
CA ALA A 38 -9.93 6.99 -5.61
C ALA A 38 -9.14 5.67 -5.61
N TRP A 39 -9.18 4.94 -6.72
CA TRP A 39 -8.28 3.82 -6.92
C TRP A 39 -7.49 4.01 -8.21
N THR A 40 -6.26 3.49 -8.22
CA THR A 40 -5.37 3.53 -9.38
C THR A 40 -4.80 2.14 -9.63
N ALA A 41 -4.77 1.72 -10.89
CA ALA A 41 -4.02 0.54 -11.31
C ALA A 41 -2.53 0.89 -11.44
N VAL A 42 -1.68 0.15 -10.74
CA VAL A 42 -0.22 0.25 -10.80
C VAL A 42 0.35 -1.11 -11.16
N GLY A 43 0.68 -1.29 -12.44
CA GLY A 43 1.01 -2.62 -12.98
C GLY A 43 -0.18 -3.57 -12.83
N SER A 44 0.03 -4.73 -12.21
CA SER A 44 -1.02 -5.72 -11.93
C SER A 44 -1.76 -5.51 -10.60
N ARG A 45 -1.47 -4.42 -9.89
CA ARG A 45 -2.04 -4.14 -8.56
C ARG A 45 -3.05 -3.00 -8.64
N CYS A 46 -4.14 -3.15 -7.90
CA CYS A 46 -5.09 -2.08 -7.67
C CYS A 46 -4.83 -1.47 -6.29
N VAL A 47 -4.63 -0.15 -6.24
CA VAL A 47 -4.36 0.57 -5.00
C VAL A 47 -5.50 1.55 -4.73
N LEU A 48 -6.18 1.37 -3.60
CA LEU A 48 -7.14 2.35 -3.10
C LEU A 48 -6.40 3.40 -2.28
N HIS A 49 -6.64 4.67 -2.58
CA HIS A 49 -5.93 5.77 -1.96
C HIS A 49 -6.79 7.02 -1.79
N PRO A 50 -6.43 7.92 -0.86
CA PRO A 50 -7.07 9.22 -0.72
C PRO A 50 -6.93 10.05 -2.00
N ARG A 51 -7.93 10.88 -2.33
CA ARG A 51 -7.96 11.63 -3.61
C ARG A 51 -6.86 12.68 -3.79
N GLN A 52 -6.16 13.05 -2.72
CA GLN A 52 -5.08 14.03 -2.74
C GLN A 52 -4.04 13.68 -3.81
N ASP A 53 -3.66 14.68 -4.60
CA ASP A 53 -2.80 14.46 -5.77
C ASP A 53 -1.40 14.01 -5.41
N ILE A 54 -0.92 14.28 -4.19
CA ILE A 54 0.42 13.87 -3.74
C ILE A 54 0.68 12.37 -3.90
N TRP A 55 -0.37 11.53 -3.85
CA TRP A 55 -0.25 10.10 -4.05
C TRP A 55 0.08 9.72 -5.50
N ARG A 56 -0.42 10.49 -6.47
CA ARG A 56 -0.30 10.23 -7.91
C ARG A 56 0.70 11.15 -8.61
N ALA A 57 1.03 12.29 -8.00
CA ALA A 57 1.96 13.27 -8.55
C ALA A 57 3.33 12.62 -8.81
N SER A 58 3.96 12.98 -9.93
CA SER A 58 5.31 12.52 -10.23
C SER A 58 6.29 13.15 -9.25
N LEU A 59 7.10 12.32 -8.58
CA LEU A 59 8.14 12.77 -7.68
C LEU A 59 9.49 12.60 -8.37
N SER A 60 10.21 13.70 -8.59
CA SER A 60 11.60 13.63 -9.01
C SER A 60 12.46 13.18 -7.85
N GLY A 61 13.23 12.11 -8.03
CA GLY A 61 14.01 11.54 -6.93
C GLY A 61 15.01 10.51 -7.42
N LYS A 62 15.78 9.97 -6.47
CA LYS A 62 16.73 8.89 -6.72
C LYS A 62 16.05 7.53 -6.71
N ALA A 63 16.65 6.55 -7.39
CA ALA A 63 16.29 5.16 -7.19
C ALA A 63 16.68 4.68 -5.78
N PHE A 64 15.92 3.73 -5.23
CA PHE A 64 16.23 3.06 -3.97
C PHE A 64 16.30 1.55 -4.21
N GLN A 65 17.27 0.88 -3.60
CA GLN A 65 17.41 -0.57 -3.71
C GLN A 65 18.02 -1.14 -2.44
N GLY A 66 17.53 -2.30 -2.01
CA GLY A 66 18.03 -3.00 -0.84
C GLY A 66 16.95 -3.86 -0.18
N PRO A 67 17.20 -4.37 1.03
CA PRO A 67 16.18 -5.13 1.74
C PRO A 67 14.96 -4.23 2.06
N ARG A 68 13.76 -4.83 2.01
CA ARG A 68 12.48 -4.10 2.04
C ARG A 68 12.37 -3.13 3.21
N LEU A 69 12.77 -3.53 4.41
CA LEU A 69 12.64 -2.66 5.59
C LEU A 69 13.52 -1.41 5.50
N GLN A 70 14.80 -1.54 5.13
CA GLN A 70 15.67 -0.36 5.01
C GLN A 70 15.25 0.53 3.83
N THR A 71 14.86 -0.10 2.72
CA THR A 71 14.38 0.62 1.53
C THR A 71 13.10 1.40 1.83
N ALA A 72 12.15 0.78 2.53
CA ALA A 72 10.91 1.44 2.94
C ALA A 72 11.15 2.59 3.92
N ARG A 73 12.08 2.43 4.87
CA ARG A 73 12.49 3.53 5.77
C ARG A 73 13.07 4.70 4.98
N ALA A 74 14.03 4.44 4.09
CA ALA A 74 14.65 5.48 3.28
C ALA A 74 13.64 6.17 2.35
N TYR A 75 12.70 5.40 1.78
CA TYR A 75 11.67 5.94 0.91
C TYR A 75 10.64 6.79 1.66
N VAL A 76 10.19 6.36 2.85
CA VAL A 76 9.29 7.17 3.67
C VAL A 76 9.95 8.49 4.07
N GLU A 77 11.21 8.47 4.49
CA GLU A 77 11.94 9.72 4.79
C GLU A 77 12.05 10.64 3.57
N PHE A 78 12.24 10.07 2.38
CA PHE A 78 12.17 10.84 1.13
C PHE A 78 10.79 11.47 0.90
N LEU A 79 9.70 10.71 1.08
CA LEU A 79 8.34 11.25 0.93
C LEU A 79 8.06 12.39 1.91
N ARG A 80 8.45 12.23 3.18
CA ARG A 80 8.33 13.26 4.23
C ARG A 80 9.08 14.54 3.87
N GLY A 81 10.26 14.40 3.27
CA GLY A 81 11.06 15.55 2.80
C GLY A 81 10.53 16.20 1.52
N THR A 82 9.65 15.53 0.77
CA THR A 82 9.17 16.01 -0.54
C THR A 82 7.89 16.84 -0.42
N ALA A 83 7.00 16.52 0.52
CA ALA A 83 5.72 17.21 0.67
C ALA A 83 5.28 17.29 2.14
N ALA A 84 4.74 18.44 2.54
CA ALA A 84 4.28 18.68 3.91
C ALA A 84 3.15 17.73 4.30
N GLU A 85 2.31 17.34 3.33
CA GLU A 85 1.22 16.39 3.48
C GLU A 85 1.69 14.95 3.78
N MET A 86 2.99 14.69 3.71
CA MET A 86 3.60 13.40 4.06
C MET A 86 4.34 13.44 5.40
N ALA A 87 4.41 14.60 6.09
CA ALA A 87 5.23 14.77 7.28
C ALA A 87 4.90 13.79 8.43
N ASP A 88 3.63 13.40 8.54
CA ASP A 88 3.08 12.44 9.51
C ASP A 88 3.18 10.97 9.06
N LEU A 89 3.71 10.69 7.87
CA LEU A 89 3.95 9.32 7.42
C LEU A 89 5.16 8.73 8.14
N ALA A 90 4.95 7.65 8.87
CA ALA A 90 5.96 6.91 9.60
C ALA A 90 6.41 5.67 8.82
N PRO A 91 7.69 5.28 8.94
CA PRO A 91 8.21 4.10 8.29
C PRO A 91 7.57 2.82 8.86
N PRO A 92 7.78 1.66 8.18
CA PRO A 92 7.18 0.42 8.62
C PRO A 92 7.53 0.03 10.04
N LEU A 93 6.51 -0.34 10.81
CA LEU A 93 6.70 -1.02 12.08
C LEU A 93 7.07 -2.48 11.84
N LEU A 94 8.06 -2.94 12.59
CA LEU A 94 8.42 -4.35 12.64
C LEU A 94 7.37 -5.10 13.46
N LYS A 95 6.66 -6.03 12.81
CA LYS A 95 5.76 -6.99 13.43
C LYS A 95 6.34 -8.40 13.24
N GLY A 96 6.60 -9.10 14.34
CA GLY A 96 7.18 -10.45 14.33
C GLY A 96 8.70 -10.46 14.11
N ASP A 97 9.19 -11.47 13.38
CA ASP A 97 10.62 -11.70 13.19
C ASP A 97 11.24 -10.73 12.15
N PRO A 98 12.22 -9.89 12.53
CA PRO A 98 12.89 -8.98 11.59
C PRO A 98 13.71 -9.70 10.51
N ALA A 99 14.07 -10.97 10.70
CA ALA A 99 14.77 -11.77 9.69
C ALA A 99 13.83 -12.33 8.60
N ALA A 100 12.51 -12.26 8.79
CA ALA A 100 11.53 -12.79 7.85
C ALA A 100 11.67 -12.14 6.46
N ALA A 101 11.39 -12.92 5.41
CA ALA A 101 11.41 -12.46 4.01
C ALA A 101 10.47 -11.26 3.76
N LEU A 102 9.49 -11.05 4.64
CA LEU A 102 8.64 -9.86 4.70
C LEU A 102 9.45 -8.56 4.85
N TYR A 103 10.60 -8.59 5.53
CA TYR A 103 11.44 -7.42 5.77
C TYR A 103 12.77 -7.46 5.03
N THR A 104 13.28 -8.67 4.74
CA THR A 104 14.64 -8.87 4.23
C THR A 104 14.73 -9.08 2.71
N ALA A 105 13.61 -9.32 2.02
CA ALA A 105 13.65 -9.46 0.56
C ALA A 105 14.15 -8.17 -0.11
N THR A 106 15.03 -8.32 -1.09
CA THR A 106 15.54 -7.19 -1.88
C THR A 106 14.45 -6.65 -2.80
N VAL A 107 14.22 -5.34 -2.73
CA VAL A 107 13.25 -4.61 -3.54
C VAL A 107 13.93 -3.40 -4.17
N SER A 108 13.34 -2.87 -5.24
CA SER A 108 13.87 -1.72 -5.96
C SER A 108 12.73 -0.75 -6.27
N ILE A 109 12.92 0.52 -5.92
CA ILE A 109 12.04 1.63 -6.31
C ILE A 109 12.73 2.39 -7.43
N ARG A 110 12.02 2.56 -8.54
CA ARG A 110 12.52 3.30 -9.70
C ARG A 110 12.68 4.79 -9.40
N GLU A 111 13.61 5.43 -10.11
CA GLU A 111 13.65 6.89 -10.17
C GLU A 111 12.39 7.45 -10.82
N ASN A 112 12.03 8.69 -10.48
CA ASN A 112 10.91 9.42 -11.09
C ASN A 112 9.58 8.64 -11.06
N CYS A 113 9.10 8.32 -9.86
CA CYS A 113 7.83 7.64 -9.65
C CYS A 113 6.86 8.47 -8.81
N SER A 114 5.58 8.13 -8.85
CA SER A 114 4.61 8.63 -7.88
C SER A 114 4.74 7.92 -6.53
N ALA A 115 4.21 8.52 -5.46
CA ALA A 115 4.21 7.90 -4.15
C ALA A 115 3.61 6.49 -4.19
N LEU A 116 2.48 6.29 -4.88
CA LEU A 116 1.82 5.00 -5.07
C LEU A 116 2.69 3.98 -5.79
N GLN A 117 3.38 4.40 -6.86
CA GLN A 117 4.28 3.53 -7.61
C GLN A 117 5.43 3.05 -6.72
N GLY A 118 6.07 3.93 -5.96
CA GLY A 118 7.15 3.52 -5.06
C GLY A 118 6.67 2.62 -3.91
N LEU A 119 5.46 2.83 -3.38
CA LEU A 119 4.87 1.93 -2.39
C LEU A 119 4.57 0.53 -2.97
N VAL A 120 4.12 0.46 -4.22
CA VAL A 120 3.94 -0.82 -4.92
C VAL A 120 5.27 -1.49 -5.22
N ASP A 121 6.28 -0.74 -5.63
CA ASP A 121 7.62 -1.25 -5.89
C ASP A 121 8.24 -1.89 -4.62
N LEU A 122 7.92 -1.36 -3.42
CA LEU A 122 8.33 -1.96 -2.14
C LEU A 122 7.74 -3.35 -1.87
N LEU A 123 6.65 -3.75 -2.53
CA LEU A 123 6.11 -5.10 -2.38
C LEU A 123 7.00 -6.14 -3.08
N GLY A 124 7.72 -5.71 -4.11
CA GLY A 124 8.48 -6.61 -4.97
C GLY A 124 7.58 -7.54 -5.80
N PRO A 125 8.15 -8.62 -6.35
CA PRO A 125 7.45 -9.48 -7.30
C PRO A 125 6.42 -10.42 -6.66
N ASP A 126 6.43 -10.57 -5.33
CA ASP A 126 5.55 -11.49 -4.61
C ASP A 126 4.08 -11.01 -4.65
N PRO A 127 3.16 -11.72 -5.34
CA PRO A 127 1.79 -11.28 -5.50
C PRO A 127 0.95 -11.42 -4.22
N SER A 128 1.44 -12.12 -3.19
CA SER A 128 0.79 -12.23 -1.88
C SER A 128 1.08 -11.03 -0.97
N MET A 129 2.09 -10.24 -1.29
CA MET A 129 2.46 -9.05 -0.53
C MET A 129 1.45 -7.93 -0.74
N VAL A 130 1.03 -7.30 0.33
CA VAL A 130 0.24 -6.07 0.35
C VAL A 130 0.89 -5.05 1.27
N PHE A 131 0.51 -3.78 1.11
CA PHE A 131 0.79 -2.75 2.09
C PHE A 131 -0.50 -2.11 2.55
N THR A 132 -0.48 -1.62 3.80
CA THR A 132 -1.46 -0.67 4.30
C THR A 132 -0.77 0.58 4.82
N VAL A 133 -1.45 1.73 4.75
CA VAL A 133 -1.04 2.94 5.47
C VAL A 133 -2.19 3.31 6.39
N GLU A 134 -2.00 3.18 7.69
CA GLU A 134 -3.06 3.31 8.69
C GLU A 134 -2.79 4.48 9.62
N ARG A 135 -3.82 5.27 9.92
CA ARG A 135 -3.74 6.31 10.92
C ARG A 135 -3.80 5.67 12.31
N GLN A 136 -2.69 5.74 13.06
CA GLN A 136 -2.61 5.18 14.41
C GLN A 136 -3.10 6.18 15.46
N ASP A 137 -2.88 7.47 15.22
CA ASP A 137 -3.28 8.57 16.09
C ASP A 137 -3.42 9.86 15.24
N ALA A 138 -3.73 10.99 15.87
CA ALA A 138 -3.97 12.26 15.17
C ALA A 138 -2.77 12.72 14.33
N ASP A 139 -1.55 12.35 14.74
CA ASP A 139 -0.30 12.91 14.24
C ASP A 139 0.53 11.90 13.43
N ARG A 140 0.00 10.69 13.19
CA ARG A 140 0.79 9.63 12.59
C ARG A 140 0.00 8.64 11.73
N ARG A 141 0.46 8.49 10.50
CA ARG A 141 0.09 7.42 9.56
C ARG A 141 1.25 6.43 9.45
N VAL A 142 1.02 5.14 9.60
CA VAL A 142 2.07 4.12 9.63
C VAL A 142 1.92 3.19 8.45
N LEU A 143 3.02 2.96 7.72
CA LEU A 143 3.10 1.94 6.68
C LEU A 143 3.20 0.54 7.31
N PHE A 144 2.45 -0.43 6.80
CA PHE A 144 2.57 -1.84 7.16
C PHE A 144 2.75 -2.69 5.92
N PHE A 145 3.42 -3.82 6.09
CA PHE A 145 3.49 -4.87 5.09
C PHE A 145 2.87 -6.13 5.64
N GLU A 146 2.06 -6.79 4.83
CA GLU A 146 1.43 -8.06 5.18
C GLU A 146 1.50 -9.01 4.00
N ARG A 147 1.41 -10.30 4.30
CA ARG A 147 1.14 -11.33 3.31
C ARG A 147 -0.31 -11.75 3.45
N VAL A 148 -1.02 -11.74 2.34
CA VAL A 148 -2.37 -12.29 2.27
C VAL A 148 -2.32 -13.66 1.62
N ASP A 149 -2.85 -14.66 2.32
CA ASP A 149 -3.07 -15.97 1.73
C ASP A 149 -4.15 -15.81 0.65
N ALA A 150 -3.77 -16.07 -0.60
CA ALA A 150 -4.75 -16.26 -1.65
C ALA A 150 -5.40 -17.61 -1.39
N GLY A 151 -6.41 -17.65 -0.50
CA GLY A 151 -7.00 -18.86 0.05
C GLY A 151 -7.01 -20.02 -0.94
N GLU A 152 -6.12 -20.98 -0.73
CA GLU A 152 -6.33 -22.30 -1.30
C GLU A 152 -7.61 -22.82 -0.64
N LYS A 153 -8.62 -23.11 -1.46
CA LYS A 153 -9.77 -23.89 -1.01
C LYS A 153 -9.20 -25.17 -0.42
N HIS A 154 -9.28 -25.32 0.91
CA HIS A 154 -9.19 -26.62 1.54
C HIS A 154 -10.30 -27.47 0.91
N HIS A 155 -9.93 -28.29 -0.06
CA HIS A 155 -10.71 -29.47 -0.40
C HIS A 155 -10.61 -30.39 0.81
N GLU A 156 -11.66 -30.40 1.62
CA GLU A 156 -12.00 -31.56 2.44
C GLU A 156 -11.89 -32.79 1.54
N ARG A 157 -10.99 -33.71 1.92
CA ARG A 157 -11.11 -35.11 1.54
C ARG A 157 -11.26 -35.88 2.83
N GLU A 158 -12.52 -36.28 3.02
CA GLU A 158 -13.05 -37.52 3.61
C GLU A 158 -12.05 -38.45 4.31
#